data_AF-A0A7U8BJ98-F1
#
_entry.id   AF-A0A7U8BJ98-F1
#
_cell.length_a   1.000
_cell.length_b   1.000
_cell.length_c   1.000
_cell.angle_alpha   90.00
_cell.angle_beta   90.00
_cell.angle_gamma   90.00
#
_symmetry.space_group_name_H-M   'P 1'
#
loop_
_entity.id
_entity.type
_entity.pdbx_description
1 polymer ?
#
loop_
_entity_poly.entity_id
_entity_poly.type
_entity_poly.pdbx_seq_one_letter_code
_entity_poly.pdbx_strand_id
1 'polypeptide(L)'
;MKKVVLGLASLSLIVFLGACSSEPKSMEYFKDSKNEKELKDTLKYCKDNRDSILKDKTSKEYIECENAFKADIGKSMGKEPLSDVELAKQAEEKAKASGLFD
;
A
#
# COMPACT_ATOMS: atom_id res chain seq x y z
N MET A 1 16.80 -6.32 41.15
CA MET A 1 17.43 -5.56 40.04
C MET A 1 17.73 -6.52 38.89
N LYS A 2 17.03 -6.44 37.76
CA LYS A 2 17.43 -7.06 36.50
C LYS A 2 17.32 -5.99 35.43
N LYS A 3 18.48 -5.49 34.98
CA LYS A 3 18.62 -4.48 33.93
C LYS A 3 18.37 -5.19 32.61
N VAL A 4 17.27 -4.87 31.94
CA VAL A 4 17.06 -5.25 30.54
C VAL A 4 17.61 -4.09 29.71
N VAL A 5 18.84 -4.25 29.23
CA VAL A 5 19.43 -3.39 28.20
C VAL A 5 20.06 -4.34 27.20
N LEU A 6 19.43 -4.50 26.03
CA LEU A 6 19.99 -5.06 24.78
C LEU A 6 18.84 -4.95 23.74
N GLY A 7 18.86 -4.12 22.71
CA GLY A 7 19.86 -3.17 22.24
C GLY A 7 19.22 -2.17 21.27
N LEU A 8 19.72 -0.93 21.28
CA LEU A 8 19.55 0.01 20.18
C LEU A 8 20.33 -0.50 18.97
N ALA A 9 19.68 -0.68 17.83
CA ALA A 9 20.27 -0.40 16.52
C ALA A 9 19.18 -0.40 15.44
N SER A 10 19.24 0.61 14.58
CA SER A 10 18.58 0.74 13.27
C SER A 10 17.07 1.00 13.23
N LEU A 11 16.62 2.13 13.79
CA LEU A 11 15.43 2.84 13.27
C LEU A 11 15.83 4.14 12.54
N SER A 12 17.04 4.17 11.97
CA SER A 12 17.54 5.30 11.16
C SER A 12 17.08 5.26 9.69
N LEU A 13 16.06 4.47 9.35
CA LEU A 13 15.51 4.39 7.99
C LEU A 13 14.15 5.08 7.81
N ILE A 14 13.58 5.72 8.84
CA ILE A 14 12.26 6.39 8.72
C ILE A 14 12.34 7.74 7.99
N VAL A 15 13.50 8.13 7.45
CA VAL A 15 13.66 9.41 6.74
C VAL A 15 12.89 9.44 5.40
N PHE A 16 12.37 8.31 4.90
CA PHE A 16 11.79 8.25 3.55
C PHE A 16 10.26 8.50 3.44
N LEU A 17 9.51 8.60 4.54
CA LEU A 17 8.05 8.86 4.50
C LEU A 17 7.64 10.32 4.76
N GLY A 18 8.59 11.25 4.56
CA GLY A 18 8.32 12.67 4.52
C GLY A 18 8.50 13.33 5.87
N ALA A 19 9.67 13.94 6.05
CA ALA A 19 9.73 15.15 6.85
C ALA A 19 8.74 16.16 6.23
N CYS A 20 7.63 16.44 6.95
CA CYS A 20 6.62 17.50 6.71
C CYS A 20 5.35 17.24 5.88
N SER A 21 4.93 16.00 5.59
CA SER A 21 3.55 15.79 5.08
C SER A 21 2.68 15.05 6.09
N SER A 22 1.64 15.72 6.59
CA SER A 22 0.61 15.09 7.44
C SER A 22 -0.22 14.06 6.66
N GLU A 23 -0.23 14.14 5.33
CA GLU A 23 -1.03 13.28 4.47
C GLU A 23 -0.20 12.13 3.88
N PRO A 24 -0.76 10.91 3.79
CA PRO A 24 -0.13 9.78 3.11
C PRO A 24 0.04 10.08 1.62
N LYS A 25 1.17 9.67 1.04
CA LYS A 25 1.38 9.71 -0.41
C LYS A 25 0.29 8.92 -1.15
N SER A 26 -0.28 9.52 -2.19
CA SER A 26 -1.36 8.93 -2.97
C SER A 26 -0.84 7.88 -3.98
N MET A 27 -1.75 7.13 -4.59
CA MET A 27 -1.42 6.20 -5.66
C MET A 27 -0.84 6.92 -6.89
N GLU A 28 -1.39 8.07 -7.27
CA GLU A 28 -0.95 8.90 -8.41
C GLU A 28 0.49 9.36 -8.23
N TYR A 29 0.87 9.71 -6.99
CA TYR A 29 2.25 10.03 -6.66
C TYR A 29 3.18 8.87 -7.05
N PHE A 30 2.84 7.64 -6.68
CA PHE A 30 3.66 6.46 -6.98
C PHE A 30 3.59 5.99 -8.45
N LYS A 31 2.52 6.34 -9.17
CA LYS A 31 2.41 6.07 -10.61
C LYS A 31 3.42 6.86 -11.43
N ASP A 32 3.73 8.09 -11.02
CA ASP A 32 4.67 8.97 -11.71
C ASP A 32 6.04 8.29 -11.88
N SER A 33 6.58 8.29 -13.10
CA SER A 33 7.88 7.70 -13.42
C SER A 33 9.02 8.35 -12.65
N LYS A 34 8.89 9.64 -12.28
CA LYS A 34 9.91 10.33 -11.49
C LYS A 34 10.03 9.78 -10.05
N ASN A 35 9.00 9.07 -9.59
CA ASN A 35 8.89 8.54 -8.23
C ASN A 35 9.11 7.02 -8.18
N GLU A 36 9.64 6.40 -9.24
CA GLU A 36 9.84 4.94 -9.31
C GLU A 36 10.77 4.41 -8.20
N LYS A 37 11.84 5.16 -7.88
CA LYS A 37 12.74 4.79 -6.79
C LYS A 37 12.02 4.80 -5.44
N GLU A 38 11.19 5.81 -5.20
CA GLU A 38 10.39 5.90 -3.98
C GLU A 38 9.33 4.81 -3.89
N LEU A 39 8.69 4.46 -5.01
CA LEU A 39 7.78 3.31 -5.06
C LEU A 39 8.52 2.03 -4.63
N LYS A 40 9.71 1.76 -5.18
CA LYS A 40 10.52 0.58 -4.81
C LYS A 40 10.94 0.59 -3.34
N ASP A 41 11.39 1.74 -2.83
CA ASP A 41 11.81 1.90 -1.44
C ASP A 41 10.62 1.72 -0.47
N THR A 42 9.45 2.30 -0.79
CA THR A 42 8.21 2.12 -0.01
C THR A 42 7.74 0.68 -0.03
N LEU A 43 7.70 0.01 -1.19
CA LEU A 43 7.29 -1.40 -1.27
C LEU A 43 8.20 -2.31 -0.45
N LYS A 44 9.51 -2.04 -0.43
CA LYS A 44 10.46 -2.78 0.41
C LYS A 44 10.18 -2.54 1.88
N TYR A 45 9.99 -1.29 2.29
CA TYR A 45 9.62 -0.94 3.66
C TYR A 45 8.33 -1.65 4.10
N CYS A 46 7.30 -1.66 3.26
CA CYS A 46 6.02 -2.32 3.54
C CYS A 46 6.17 -3.84 3.70
N LYS A 47 7.03 -4.48 2.90
CA LYS A 47 7.32 -5.92 3.01
C LYS A 47 8.08 -6.24 4.30
N ASP A 48 9.10 -5.45 4.62
CA ASP A 48 9.95 -5.67 5.79
C ASP A 48 9.18 -5.41 7.11
N ASN A 49 8.15 -4.55 7.10
CA ASN A 49 7.40 -4.13 8.29
C ASN A 49 5.93 -4.57 8.29
N ARG A 50 5.54 -5.50 7.39
CA ARG A 50 4.16 -5.92 7.15
C ARG A 50 3.36 -6.19 8.43
N ASP A 51 3.93 -6.99 9.32
CA ASP A 51 3.23 -7.45 10.52
C ASP A 51 3.03 -6.32 11.55
N SER A 52 3.84 -5.25 11.48
CA SER A 52 3.66 -4.06 12.31
C SER A 52 2.62 -3.11 11.70
N ILE A 53 2.69 -2.90 10.39
CA ILE A 53 1.79 -1.99 9.66
C ILE A 53 0.34 -2.50 9.70
N LEU A 54 0.14 -3.82 9.58
CA LEU A 54 -1.20 -4.42 9.60
C LEU A 54 -1.91 -4.34 10.96
N LYS A 55 -1.22 -3.96 12.04
CA LYS A 55 -1.82 -3.80 13.37
C LYS A 55 -2.73 -2.58 13.44
N ASP A 56 -2.46 -1.56 12.65
CA ASP A 56 -3.27 -0.34 12.57
C ASP A 56 -3.55 -0.02 11.10
N LYS A 57 -4.75 -0.40 10.65
CA LYS A 57 -5.23 -0.15 9.28
C LYS A 57 -5.64 1.30 9.03
N THR A 58 -5.60 2.14 10.07
CA THR A 58 -5.89 3.58 9.97
C THR A 58 -4.63 4.42 9.95
N SER A 59 -3.46 3.80 10.12
CA SER A 59 -2.19 4.50 10.13
C SER A 59 -1.83 5.03 8.75
N LYS A 60 -1.05 6.12 8.75
CA LYS A 60 -0.51 6.70 7.52
C LYS A 60 0.33 5.68 6.75
N GLU A 61 1.12 4.88 7.46
CA GLU A 61 1.98 3.86 6.89
C GLU A 61 1.17 2.77 6.18
N TYR A 62 0.03 2.36 6.77
CA TYR A 62 -0.87 1.40 6.13
C TYR A 62 -1.41 1.95 4.81
N ILE A 63 -1.90 3.18 4.82
CA ILE A 63 -2.49 3.83 3.64
C ILE A 63 -1.43 4.04 2.55
N GLU A 64 -0.22 4.46 2.90
CA GLU A 64 0.89 4.62 1.93
C GLU A 64 1.32 3.29 1.32
N CYS A 65 1.37 2.22 2.14
CA CYS A 65 1.65 0.88 1.64
C CYS A 65 0.56 0.39 0.69
N GLU A 66 -0.72 0.61 1.02
CA GLU A 66 -1.84 0.26 0.16
C GLU A 66 -1.75 0.99 -1.19
N ASN A 67 -1.47 2.29 -1.18
CA ASN A 67 -1.31 3.10 -2.38
C ASN A 67 -0.11 2.66 -3.23
N ALA A 68 1.02 2.34 -2.60
CA ALA A 68 2.21 1.83 -3.28
C ALA A 68 1.94 0.46 -3.95
N PHE A 69 1.28 -0.47 -3.25
CA PHE A 69 0.91 -1.76 -3.84
C PHE A 69 -0.09 -1.62 -4.98
N LYS A 70 -1.11 -0.76 -4.85
CA LYS A 70 -2.05 -0.48 -5.94
C LYS A 70 -1.33 0.09 -7.17
N ALA A 71 -0.38 0.99 -6.97
CA ALA A 71 0.44 1.54 -8.06
C ALA A 71 1.32 0.49 -8.75
N ASP A 72 1.95 -0.41 -7.98
CA ASP A 72 2.79 -1.50 -8.48
C ASP A 72 1.99 -2.54 -9.30
N ILE A 73 0.83 -2.93 -8.77
CA ILE A 73 -0.13 -3.81 -9.46
C ILE A 73 -0.63 -3.12 -10.74
N GLY A 74 -0.98 -1.84 -10.64
CA GLY A 74 -1.43 -1.04 -11.79
C GLY A 74 -0.41 -0.99 -12.92
N LYS A 75 0.88 -0.82 -12.58
CA LYS A 75 1.99 -0.88 -13.53
C LYS A 75 2.16 -2.27 -14.15
N SER A 76 2.06 -3.32 -13.33
CA SER A 76 2.27 -4.71 -13.77
C SER A 76 1.14 -5.24 -14.66
N MET A 77 -0.11 -4.82 -14.41
CA MET A 77 -1.28 -5.24 -15.19
C MET A 77 -1.59 -4.32 -16.38
N GLY A 78 -0.90 -3.19 -16.51
CA GLY A 78 -1.21 -2.15 -17.49
C GLY A 78 -2.57 -1.48 -17.29
N LYS A 79 -3.24 -1.73 -16.16
CA LYS A 79 -4.56 -1.22 -15.76
C LYS A 79 -4.62 -1.15 -14.24
N GLU A 80 -5.28 -0.14 -13.69
CA GLU A 80 -5.49 -0.05 -12.24
C GLU A 80 -6.30 -1.25 -11.73
N PRO A 81 -5.96 -1.80 -10.55
CA PRO A 81 -6.81 -2.78 -9.90
C PRO A 81 -8.18 -2.16 -9.65
N LEU A 82 -9.24 -2.83 -10.11
CA LEU A 82 -10.63 -2.41 -9.90
C LEU A 82 -10.88 -2.23 -8.41
N SER A 83 -11.59 -1.16 -8.04
CA SER A 83 -12.10 -1.03 -6.68
C SER A 83 -13.07 -2.17 -6.36
N ASP A 84 -13.24 -2.50 -5.08
CA ASP A 84 -14.19 -3.54 -4.64
C ASP A 84 -15.61 -3.27 -5.18
N VAL A 85 -15.97 -2.00 -5.33
CA VAL A 85 -17.25 -1.55 -5.90
C VAL A 85 -17.35 -1.87 -7.38
N GLU A 86 -16.31 -1.56 -8.16
CA GLU A 86 -16.29 -1.87 -9.59
C GLU A 86 -16.19 -3.38 -9.86
N LEU A 87 -15.50 -4.11 -8.99
CA LEU A 87 -15.42 -5.56 -9.05
C LEU A 87 -16.79 -6.20 -8.75
N ALA A 88 -17.49 -5.71 -7.72
CA ALA A 88 -18.84 -6.15 -7.39
C ALA A 88 -19.82 -5.85 -8.54
N LYS A 89 -19.74 -4.67 -9.15
CA LYS A 89 -20.57 -4.29 -10.29
C LYS A 89 -20.33 -5.18 -11.51
N GLN A 90 -19.07 -5.47 -11.86
CA GLN A 90 -18.76 -6.40 -12.95
C GLN A 90 -19.23 -7.83 -12.65
N ALA A 91 -19.11 -8.28 -11.40
CA ALA A 91 -19.61 -9.59 -11.00
C ALA A 91 -21.14 -9.66 -11.14
N GLU A 92 -21.86 -8.61 -10.74
CA GLU A 92 -23.31 -8.50 -10.89
C GLU A 92 -23.73 -8.51 -12.38
N GLU A 93 -23.08 -7.71 -13.23
CA GLU A 93 -23.34 -7.67 -14.67
C GLU A 93 -23.10 -9.03 -15.33
N LYS A 94 -22.05 -9.75 -14.94
CA LYS A 94 -21.78 -11.10 -15.45
C LYS A 94 -22.78 -12.13 -14.95
N ALA A 95 -23.23 -12.01 -13.70
CA ALA A 95 -24.23 -12.92 -13.16
C ALA A 95 -25.61 -12.72 -13.82
N LYS A 96 -25.98 -11.47 -14.13
CA LYS A 96 -27.15 -11.13 -14.96
C LYS A 96 -27.00 -11.65 -16.40
N ALA A 97 -25.85 -11.47 -17.03
CA ALA A 97 -25.60 -11.93 -18.39
C ALA A 97 -25.53 -13.47 -18.54
N SER A 98 -25.27 -14.19 -17.45
CA SER A 98 -25.22 -15.67 -17.44
C SER A 98 -26.57 -16.32 -17.10
N GLY A 99 -27.62 -15.54 -16.84
CA GLY A 99 -28.94 -16.06 -16.46
C GLY A 99 -28.93 -16.79 -15.12
N LEU A 100 -27.94 -16.53 -14.26
CA LEU A 100 -27.82 -17.22 -12.97
C LEU A 100 -28.90 -16.77 -11.96
N PHE A 101 -29.58 -15.67 -12.25
CA PHE A 101 -30.65 -15.10 -11.42
C PHE A 101 -32.01 -15.02 -12.16
N ASP A 102 -32.17 -15.75 -13.28
CA ASP A 102 -33.48 -15.95 -13.92
C ASP A 102 -34.16 -17.23 -13.42
#